data_AF-R1ELY9-F1
#
_entry.id   AF-R1ELY9-F1
#
_cell.length_a   1.000
_cell.length_b   1.000
_cell.length_c   1.000
_cell.angle_alpha   90.00
_cell.angle_beta   90.00
_cell.angle_gamma   90.00
#
_symmetry.space_group_name_H-M   'P 1'
#
loop_
_entity.id
_entity.type
_entity.pdbx_description
1 polymer ?
#
loop_
_entity_poly.entity_id
_entity_poly.type
_entity_poly.pdbx_seq_one_letter_code
_entity_poly.pdbx_strand_id
1 'polypeptide(L)'
;MNITCLTIGSRGDVQPEFEKWVSGHGIEFVPIAGNPADLMNLTRAYPHAFAVREKKMGGTYNFLTYVLFEEVFWKATSSQINTWRKKTLKLPSTSLKKLQINKIPFMYNFSPTVVAPPLDFSDWIRVTGYWFLNEAEGFEPPKELTDFIDKAHADGKKLVYVGFGSIVVEDPAAMIKTIVDAVVKADVRCFLAKGWSDRLDPEKKKLADTVIIPPSVHTIGSVPHDWLFQQIDAAAHHGGAGTTGASLRAGIPTVIKPFFGDQYFFASRVEDLGVGIHVKKLNSASLARALWTATHDDRMLKKARAIGEKIREEDGVGEAVKTIYRDMEYAKSLVKWRNRPITEEDLVDDAEEEEWTFVDDDSDPELRRQADPEVMQMQAQLKQLRQEREEKTKSS
;
A
#
# COMPACT_ATOMS: atom_id res chain seq x y z
N MET A 1 29.33 -6.13 -7.17
CA MET A 1 28.37 -7.23 -7.42
C MET A 1 27.03 -6.65 -7.03
N ASN A 2 26.29 -6.08 -7.99
CA ASN A 2 25.23 -5.14 -7.66
C ASN A 2 23.90 -5.88 -7.67
N ILE A 3 23.47 -6.30 -6.48
CA ILE A 3 22.13 -6.84 -6.26
C ILE A 3 21.24 -5.63 -5.99
N THR A 4 20.33 -5.31 -6.91
CA THR A 4 19.30 -4.28 -6.69
C THR A 4 18.09 -4.96 -6.06
N CYS A 5 17.85 -4.75 -4.76
CA CYS A 5 16.64 -5.19 -4.08
C CYS A 5 15.61 -4.06 -4.11
N LEU A 6 14.42 -4.34 -4.67
CA LEU A 6 13.31 -3.39 -4.71
C LEU A 6 12.35 -3.73 -3.56
N THR A 7 12.37 -2.94 -2.49
CA THR A 7 11.38 -3.05 -1.41
C THR A 7 10.21 -2.12 -1.73
N ILE A 8 9.03 -2.67 -2.05
CA ILE A 8 7.84 -1.85 -2.31
C ILE A 8 7.06 -1.71 -1.01
N GLY A 9 7.06 -0.51 -0.43
CA GLY A 9 6.05 -0.10 0.55
C GLY A 9 4.75 0.30 -0.15
N SER A 10 3.63 0.35 0.58
CA SER A 10 2.31 0.81 0.07
C SER A 10 2.30 2.26 -0.46
N ARG A 11 3.39 3.01 -0.24
CA ARG A 11 3.62 4.36 -0.75
C ARG A 11 4.39 4.38 -2.08
N GLY A 12 4.82 3.22 -2.58
CA GLY A 12 5.74 3.15 -3.71
C GLY A 12 7.10 3.77 -3.40
N ASP A 13 7.50 3.93 -2.15
CA ASP A 13 8.85 4.33 -1.79
C ASP A 13 9.62 3.11 -1.25
N VAL A 14 10.90 3.06 -1.57
CA VAL A 14 11.86 2.26 -0.80
C VAL A 14 11.93 2.90 0.58
N GLN A 15 11.57 2.11 1.59
CA GLN A 15 11.51 2.51 2.99
C GLN A 15 12.94 2.63 3.56
N PRO A 16 13.43 3.84 3.90
CA PRO A 16 14.81 4.05 4.38
C PRO A 16 15.16 3.22 5.62
N GLU A 17 14.18 2.81 6.40
CA GLU A 17 14.32 1.93 7.57
C GLU A 17 15.01 0.59 7.24
N PHE A 18 14.94 0.10 6.00
CA PHE A 18 15.63 -1.14 5.58
C PHE A 18 17.09 -0.93 5.17
N GLU A 19 17.58 0.30 5.01
CA GLU A 19 18.93 0.60 4.51
C GLU A 19 20.02 -0.08 5.34
N LYS A 20 19.92 0.00 6.67
CA LYS A 20 20.88 -0.62 7.59
C LYS A 20 20.95 -2.13 7.42
N TRP A 21 19.79 -2.78 7.25
CA TRP A 21 19.71 -4.22 7.07
C TRP A 21 20.31 -4.65 5.73
N VAL A 22 19.96 -3.96 4.64
CA VAL A 22 20.46 -4.25 3.29
C VAL A 22 21.98 -4.04 3.21
N SER A 23 22.46 -2.89 3.67
CA SER A 23 23.88 -2.56 3.68
C SER A 23 24.70 -3.49 4.57
N GLY A 24 24.10 -3.97 5.68
CA GLY A 24 24.71 -4.95 6.59
C GLY A 24 25.04 -6.30 5.93
N HIS A 25 24.41 -6.62 4.79
CA HIS A 25 24.67 -7.83 4.01
C HIS A 25 25.59 -7.57 2.80
N GLY A 26 26.25 -6.41 2.72
CA GLY A 26 27.14 -6.05 1.62
C GLY A 26 26.41 -5.74 0.30
N ILE A 27 25.11 -5.44 0.38
CA ILE A 27 24.26 -5.09 -0.76
C ILE A 27 24.19 -3.57 -0.85
N GLU A 28 24.43 -3.01 -2.03
CA GLU A 28 24.28 -1.58 -2.31
C GLU A 28 22.80 -1.19 -2.18
N PHE A 29 22.50 -0.30 -1.25
CA PHE A 29 21.16 0.26 -1.09
C PHE A 29 20.99 1.49 -1.98
N VAL A 30 20.01 1.46 -2.88
CA VAL A 30 19.64 2.60 -3.69
C VAL A 30 18.15 2.87 -3.49
N PRO A 31 17.75 4.05 -2.99
CA PRO A 31 16.35 4.41 -2.89
C PRO A 31 15.79 4.60 -4.30
N ILE A 32 14.86 3.73 -4.69
CA ILE A 32 14.11 3.86 -5.94
C ILE A 32 12.67 4.15 -5.54
N ALA A 33 12.07 5.19 -6.11
CA ALA A 33 10.63 5.36 -6.04
C ALA A 33 9.98 4.28 -6.92
N GLY A 34 9.32 3.31 -6.31
CA GLY A 34 8.41 2.38 -6.96
C GLY A 34 7.04 3.00 -7.24
N ASN A 35 6.26 2.35 -8.10
CA ASN A 35 4.88 2.72 -8.29
C ASN A 35 4.01 1.84 -7.36
N PRO A 36 3.20 2.41 -6.44
CA PRO A 36 2.28 1.58 -5.66
C PRO A 36 1.23 0.87 -6.53
N ALA A 37 1.10 1.28 -7.81
CA ALA A 37 0.34 0.58 -8.85
C ALA A 37 0.85 -0.83 -9.13
N ASP A 38 2.16 -1.09 -8.92
CA ASP A 38 2.81 -2.36 -9.22
C ASP A 38 2.47 -3.46 -8.20
N LEU A 39 1.50 -3.18 -7.31
CA LEU A 39 1.02 -4.10 -6.28
C LEU A 39 0.60 -5.46 -6.82
N MET A 40 0.31 -5.54 -8.13
CA MET A 40 0.14 -6.78 -8.90
C MET A 40 0.59 -6.58 -10.35
N ASN A 41 1.20 -7.60 -10.93
CA ASN A 41 1.51 -7.68 -12.36
C ASN A 41 0.24 -8.11 -13.10
N LEU A 42 0.24 -7.99 -14.44
CA LEU A 42 -0.86 -8.43 -15.30
C LEU A 42 -1.43 -9.79 -14.87
N THR A 43 -2.69 -9.79 -14.41
CA THR A 43 -3.39 -11.00 -13.98
C THR A 43 -4.89 -10.88 -14.15
N ARG A 44 -5.56 -12.02 -14.29
CA ARG A 44 -7.02 -12.12 -14.25
C ARG A 44 -7.56 -12.32 -12.84
N ALA A 45 -6.73 -12.66 -11.85
CA ALA A 45 -7.20 -12.98 -10.51
C ALA A 45 -7.69 -11.75 -9.73
N TYR A 46 -6.98 -10.63 -9.88
CA TYR A 46 -7.19 -9.42 -9.10
C TYR A 46 -7.13 -8.18 -10.01
N PRO A 47 -7.91 -7.12 -9.75
CA PRO A 47 -7.78 -5.88 -10.50
C PRO A 47 -6.53 -5.11 -10.05
N HIS A 48 -6.09 -4.20 -10.91
CA HIS A 48 -5.08 -3.21 -10.58
C HIS A 48 -5.46 -2.43 -9.31
N ALA A 49 -4.48 -2.08 -8.47
CA ALA A 49 -4.73 -1.49 -7.14
C ALA A 49 -5.54 -0.18 -7.19
N PHE A 50 -5.43 0.58 -8.28
CA PHE A 50 -6.20 1.81 -8.50
C PHE A 50 -7.54 1.61 -9.23
N ALA A 51 -7.86 0.38 -9.62
CA ALA A 51 -9.09 0.02 -10.35
C ALA A 51 -10.02 -0.88 -9.55
N VAL A 52 -9.83 -0.98 -8.23
CA VAL A 52 -10.66 -1.81 -7.36
C VAL A 52 -12.07 -1.24 -7.30
N ARG A 53 -13.05 -2.00 -7.78
CA ARG A 53 -14.46 -1.63 -7.70
C ARG A 53 -15.14 -2.26 -6.48
N GLU A 54 -16.25 -1.67 -6.06
CA GLU A 54 -17.08 -2.23 -4.98
C GLU A 54 -17.65 -3.62 -5.31
N LYS A 55 -17.86 -3.92 -6.60
CA LYS A 55 -18.30 -5.23 -7.09
C LYS A 55 -17.21 -5.85 -7.94
N LYS A 56 -16.97 -7.14 -7.78
CA LYS A 56 -16.00 -7.89 -8.58
C LYS A 56 -16.48 -8.01 -10.03
N MET A 57 -15.61 -7.70 -10.98
CA MET A 57 -15.96 -7.53 -12.40
C MET A 57 -15.42 -8.65 -13.33
N GLY A 58 -14.97 -9.78 -12.76
CA GLY A 58 -14.47 -10.93 -13.52
C GLY A 58 -13.05 -10.74 -14.06
N GLY A 59 -12.46 -11.83 -14.58
CA GLY A 59 -11.03 -11.87 -14.90
C GLY A 59 -10.61 -10.99 -16.07
N THR A 60 -11.46 -10.84 -17.10
CA THR A 60 -11.17 -9.97 -18.25
C THR A 60 -11.08 -8.51 -17.82
N TYR A 61 -11.98 -8.05 -16.94
CA TYR A 61 -11.90 -6.70 -16.39
C TYR A 61 -10.58 -6.51 -15.64
N ASN A 62 -10.27 -7.42 -14.72
CA ASN A 62 -9.05 -7.38 -13.93
C ASN A 62 -7.82 -7.21 -14.83
N PHE A 63 -7.68 -8.04 -15.87
CA PHE A 63 -6.57 -7.95 -16.82
C PHE A 63 -6.51 -6.60 -17.55
N LEU A 64 -7.64 -6.12 -18.06
CA LEU A 64 -7.70 -4.86 -18.80
C LEU A 64 -7.36 -3.63 -17.93
N THR A 65 -7.60 -3.71 -16.62
CA THR A 65 -7.22 -2.60 -15.73
C THR A 65 -5.71 -2.36 -15.70
N TYR A 66 -4.89 -3.41 -15.73
CA TYR A 66 -3.42 -3.24 -15.78
C TYR A 66 -2.98 -2.60 -17.09
N VAL A 67 -3.46 -3.09 -18.24
CA VAL A 67 -3.12 -2.55 -19.56
C VAL A 67 -3.46 -1.05 -19.65
N LEU A 68 -4.65 -0.68 -19.14
CA LEU A 68 -5.08 0.71 -19.12
C LEU A 68 -4.17 1.59 -18.25
N PHE A 69 -3.89 1.16 -17.01
CA PHE A 69 -3.11 1.96 -16.07
C PHE A 69 -1.63 2.06 -16.49
N GLU A 70 -1.02 0.99 -17.01
CA GLU A 70 0.35 1.03 -17.54
C GLU A 70 0.49 2.06 -18.66
N GLU A 71 -0.43 2.06 -19.63
CA GLU A 71 -0.46 3.01 -20.74
C GLU A 71 -0.63 4.46 -20.27
N VAL A 72 -1.57 4.69 -19.35
CA VAL A 72 -1.85 6.03 -18.81
C VAL A 72 -0.64 6.56 -18.04
N PHE A 73 -0.08 5.78 -17.11
CA PHE A 73 1.07 6.19 -16.31
C PHE A 73 2.28 6.48 -17.19
N TRP A 74 2.53 5.62 -18.19
CA TRP A 74 3.60 5.84 -19.14
C TRP A 74 3.39 7.13 -19.95
N LYS A 75 2.24 7.31 -20.60
CA LYS A 75 1.97 8.52 -21.39
C LYS A 75 2.07 9.80 -20.56
N ALA A 76 1.65 9.77 -19.31
CA ALA A 76 1.72 10.93 -18.42
C ALA A 76 3.16 11.33 -18.02
N THR A 77 4.13 10.42 -18.14
CA THR A 77 5.50 10.61 -17.63
C THR A 77 6.60 10.43 -18.68
N SER A 78 6.30 9.82 -19.83
CA SER A 78 7.26 9.38 -20.85
C SER A 78 8.12 10.51 -21.40
N SER A 79 7.55 11.68 -21.68
CA SER A 79 8.30 12.83 -22.20
C SER A 79 9.36 13.32 -21.21
N GLN A 80 9.01 13.43 -19.93
CA GLN A 80 9.94 13.82 -18.87
C GLN A 80 11.02 12.74 -18.66
N ILE A 81 10.61 11.48 -18.62
CA ILE A 81 11.52 10.33 -18.48
C ILE A 81 12.50 10.28 -19.66
N ASN A 82 12.02 10.38 -20.90
CA ASN A 82 12.86 10.31 -22.11
C ASN A 82 13.79 11.53 -22.22
N THR A 83 13.32 12.72 -21.83
CA THR A 83 14.19 13.90 -21.74
C THR A 83 15.32 13.68 -20.74
N TRP A 84 15.02 13.14 -19.56
CA TRP A 84 16.01 12.81 -18.54
C TRP A 84 16.97 11.70 -19.00
N ARG A 85 16.46 10.65 -19.66
CA ARG A 85 17.28 9.58 -20.24
C ARG A 85 18.28 10.12 -21.25
N LYS A 86 17.84 10.96 -22.20
CA LYS A 86 18.70 11.57 -23.23
C LYS A 86 19.71 12.55 -22.62
N LYS A 87 19.25 13.48 -21.77
CA LYS A 87 20.10 14.59 -21.26
C LYS A 87 21.04 14.17 -20.13
N THR A 88 20.57 13.35 -19.18
CA THR A 88 21.31 13.00 -17.97
C THR A 88 21.98 11.63 -18.09
N LEU A 89 21.22 10.58 -18.41
CA LEU A 89 21.75 9.22 -18.46
C LEU A 89 22.51 8.89 -19.76
N LYS A 90 22.40 9.74 -20.78
CA LYS A 90 22.96 9.51 -22.13
C LYS A 90 22.45 8.20 -22.77
N LEU A 91 21.20 7.85 -22.48
CA LEU A 91 20.50 6.70 -23.06
C LEU A 91 19.49 7.16 -24.12
N PRO A 92 19.17 6.31 -25.12
CA PRO A 92 18.10 6.60 -26.07
C PRO A 92 16.73 6.71 -25.37
N SER A 93 15.75 7.27 -26.07
CA SER A 93 14.35 7.20 -25.64
C SER A 93 13.92 5.74 -25.42
N THR A 94 12.84 5.55 -24.67
CA THR A 94 12.23 4.24 -24.50
C THR A 94 10.71 4.33 -24.65
N SER A 95 10.05 3.18 -24.64
CA SER A 95 8.61 2.98 -24.74
C SER A 95 8.21 1.78 -23.86
N LEU A 96 6.92 1.57 -23.56
CA LEU A 96 6.48 0.38 -22.82
C LEU A 96 6.93 -0.93 -23.49
N LYS A 97 6.83 -0.98 -24.83
CA LYS A 97 7.33 -2.09 -25.65
C LYS A 97 8.83 -2.32 -25.42
N LYS A 98 9.66 -1.27 -25.39
CA LYS A 98 11.11 -1.39 -25.16
C LYS A 98 11.48 -1.66 -23.69
N LEU A 99 10.65 -1.21 -22.74
CA LEU A 99 10.84 -1.44 -21.32
C LEU A 99 10.63 -2.91 -20.95
N GLN A 100 9.67 -3.59 -21.60
CA GLN A 100 9.33 -5.01 -21.34
C GLN A 100 9.16 -5.28 -19.83
N ILE A 101 8.38 -4.44 -19.14
CA ILE A 101 8.26 -4.44 -17.68
C ILE A 101 7.87 -5.83 -17.14
N ASN A 102 6.98 -6.53 -17.85
CA ASN A 102 6.52 -7.88 -17.49
C ASN A 102 7.60 -8.98 -17.52
N LYS A 103 8.80 -8.72 -18.08
CA LYS A 103 9.94 -9.64 -18.04
C LYS A 103 10.82 -9.45 -16.81
N ILE A 104 10.64 -8.37 -16.05
CA ILE A 104 11.47 -8.08 -14.89
C ILE A 104 11.04 -9.00 -13.74
N PRO A 105 11.96 -9.75 -13.09
CA PRO A 105 11.64 -10.51 -11.89
C PRO A 105 11.04 -9.62 -10.81
N PHE A 106 9.96 -10.09 -10.18
CA PHE A 106 9.21 -9.29 -9.24
C PHE A 106 8.81 -10.11 -8.02
N MET A 107 9.00 -9.54 -6.83
CA MET A 107 8.64 -10.15 -5.56
C MET A 107 7.55 -9.36 -4.89
N TYR A 108 6.43 -10.02 -4.61
CA TYR A 108 5.40 -9.55 -3.71
C TYR A 108 5.75 -9.93 -2.28
N ASN A 109 5.83 -8.92 -1.43
CA ASN A 109 6.12 -8.99 0.01
C ASN A 109 4.84 -9.00 0.85
N PHE A 110 3.83 -9.75 0.41
CA PHE A 110 2.63 -10.09 1.17
C PHE A 110 2.47 -11.60 1.30
N SER A 111 1.69 -12.04 2.29
CA SER A 111 1.45 -13.46 2.53
C SER A 111 0.67 -14.12 1.37
N PRO A 112 1.10 -15.32 0.89
CA PRO A 112 0.33 -16.12 -0.06
C PRO A 112 -1.00 -16.62 0.53
N THR A 113 -1.13 -16.66 1.87
CA THR A 113 -2.38 -16.96 2.57
C THR A 113 -3.41 -15.83 2.39
N VAL A 114 -2.94 -14.58 2.34
CA VAL A 114 -3.78 -13.39 2.20
C VAL A 114 -4.10 -13.11 0.74
N VAL A 115 -3.08 -13.25 -0.12
CA VAL A 115 -3.18 -13.06 -1.57
C VAL A 115 -2.58 -14.28 -2.25
N ALA A 116 -3.45 -15.19 -2.68
CA ALA A 116 -3.02 -16.39 -3.37
C ALA A 116 -2.32 -16.02 -4.68
N PRO A 117 -1.15 -16.61 -4.99
CA PRO A 117 -0.48 -16.40 -6.28
C PRO A 117 -1.44 -16.75 -7.44
N PRO A 118 -1.69 -15.81 -8.36
CA PRO A 118 -2.45 -16.12 -9.56
C PRO A 118 -1.80 -17.20 -10.42
N LEU A 119 -2.62 -18.02 -11.06
CA LEU A 119 -2.14 -19.09 -11.96
C LEU A 119 -1.53 -18.56 -13.26
N ASP A 120 -1.80 -17.30 -13.61
CA ASP A 120 -1.29 -16.63 -14.80
C ASP A 120 -0.08 -15.72 -14.53
N PHE A 121 0.54 -15.83 -13.34
CA PHE A 121 1.85 -15.23 -13.09
C PHE A 121 2.96 -15.97 -13.83
N SER A 122 3.88 -15.21 -14.41
CA SER A 122 5.14 -15.73 -14.93
C SER A 122 6.02 -16.33 -13.83
N ASP A 123 6.92 -17.26 -14.17
CA ASP A 123 7.76 -17.98 -13.21
C ASP A 123 8.71 -17.08 -12.37
N TRP A 124 9.01 -15.89 -12.87
CA TRP A 124 9.82 -14.85 -12.24
C TRP A 124 9.01 -13.85 -11.40
N ILE A 125 7.69 -14.03 -11.28
CA ILE A 125 6.82 -13.26 -10.38
C ILE A 125 6.48 -14.15 -9.18
N ARG A 126 6.78 -13.69 -7.97
CA ARG A 126 6.70 -14.55 -6.77
C ARG A 126 6.06 -13.83 -5.61
N VAL A 127 5.20 -14.53 -4.89
CA VAL A 127 4.65 -14.06 -3.60
C VAL A 127 5.48 -14.71 -2.51
N THR A 128 6.30 -13.90 -1.83
CA THR A 128 7.33 -14.39 -0.91
C THR A 128 6.83 -14.55 0.52
N GLY A 129 5.82 -13.79 0.92
CA GLY A 129 5.45 -13.61 2.33
C GLY A 129 5.72 -12.18 2.78
N TYR A 130 5.18 -11.79 3.94
CA TYR A 130 5.46 -10.47 4.51
C TYR A 130 6.90 -10.37 5.02
N TRP A 131 7.49 -9.17 4.93
CA TRP A 131 8.81 -8.87 5.48
C TRP A 131 8.65 -8.09 6.77
N PHE A 132 8.55 -8.80 7.89
CA PHE A 132 8.33 -8.17 9.18
C PHE A 132 9.62 -7.63 9.79
N LEU A 133 9.53 -6.42 10.34
CA LEU A 133 10.51 -5.88 11.27
C LEU A 133 10.08 -6.26 12.70
N ASN A 134 11.01 -6.74 13.52
CA ASN A 134 10.73 -7.09 14.92
C ASN A 134 11.02 -5.87 15.82
N GLU A 135 10.19 -4.84 15.70
CA GLU A 135 10.34 -3.56 16.41
C GLU A 135 10.02 -3.65 17.91
N ALA A 136 9.35 -4.70 18.34
CA ALA A 136 9.10 -4.98 19.75
C ALA A 136 10.39 -5.32 20.53
N GLU A 137 11.46 -5.75 19.84
CA GLU A 137 12.72 -6.10 20.50
C GLU A 137 13.38 -4.85 21.11
N GLY A 138 13.51 -4.82 22.43
CA GLY A 138 14.03 -3.65 23.16
C GLY A 138 13.02 -2.51 23.34
N PHE A 139 11.75 -2.72 22.98
CA PHE A 139 10.68 -1.75 23.26
C PHE A 139 10.22 -1.87 24.72
N GLU A 140 10.37 -0.78 25.47
CA GLU A 140 9.82 -0.65 26.82
C GLU A 140 8.51 0.14 26.76
N PRO A 141 7.35 -0.50 26.98
CA PRO A 141 6.06 0.19 26.90
C PRO A 141 5.93 1.20 28.06
N PRO A 142 5.52 2.45 27.80
CA PRO A 142 5.18 3.40 28.85
C PRO A 142 4.12 2.84 29.80
N LYS A 143 4.23 3.16 31.09
CA LYS A 143 3.34 2.64 32.14
C LYS A 143 1.87 2.97 31.85
N GLU A 144 1.60 4.09 31.21
CA GLU A 144 0.26 4.52 30.83
C GLU A 144 -0.40 3.56 29.83
N LEU A 145 0.39 2.94 28.94
CA LEU A 145 -0.12 1.93 28.00
C LEU A 145 -0.48 0.64 28.74
N THR A 146 0.41 0.16 29.62
CA THR A 146 0.18 -1.09 30.35
C THR A 146 -0.98 -0.92 31.34
N ASP A 147 -1.05 0.20 32.07
CA ASP A 147 -2.16 0.51 32.97
C ASP A 147 -3.51 0.54 32.23
N PHE A 148 -3.54 1.04 30.99
CA PHE A 148 -4.76 1.07 30.19
C PHE A 148 -5.21 -0.34 29.75
N ILE A 149 -4.27 -1.20 29.37
CA ILE A 149 -4.50 -2.63 29.05
C ILE A 149 -5.02 -3.37 30.28
N ASP A 150 -4.33 -3.25 31.41
CA ASP A 150 -4.69 -3.93 32.66
C ASP A 150 -6.08 -3.53 33.12
N LYS A 151 -6.40 -2.24 33.04
CA LYS A 151 -7.72 -1.73 33.37
C LYS A 151 -8.79 -2.20 32.37
N ALA A 152 -8.44 -2.47 31.10
CA ALA A 152 -9.39 -3.02 30.13
C ALA A 152 -9.75 -4.47 30.50
N HIS A 153 -8.74 -5.27 30.85
CA HIS A 153 -8.91 -6.64 31.30
C HIS A 153 -9.69 -6.73 32.61
N ALA A 154 -9.39 -5.87 33.59
CA ALA A 154 -10.10 -5.83 34.88
C ALA A 154 -11.60 -5.54 34.71
N ASP A 155 -11.96 -4.68 33.75
CA ASP A 155 -13.36 -4.35 33.46
C ASP A 155 -14.05 -5.38 32.52
N GLY A 156 -13.31 -6.39 32.05
CA GLY A 156 -13.80 -7.35 31.05
C GLY A 156 -14.16 -6.71 29.71
N LYS A 157 -13.54 -5.57 29.37
CA LYS A 157 -13.82 -4.84 28.13
C LYS A 157 -12.88 -5.27 27.02
N LYS A 158 -13.44 -5.40 25.81
CA LYS A 158 -12.66 -5.64 24.59
C LYS A 158 -11.77 -4.44 24.27
N LEU A 159 -10.53 -4.70 23.88
CA LEU A 159 -9.55 -3.69 23.56
C LEU A 159 -9.34 -3.63 22.05
N VAL A 160 -9.47 -2.44 21.47
CA VAL A 160 -9.33 -2.24 20.02
C VAL A 160 -8.30 -1.16 19.72
N TYR A 161 -7.68 -1.25 18.55
CA TYR A 161 -6.86 -0.19 17.99
C TYR A 161 -7.65 0.54 16.90
N VAL A 162 -7.58 1.86 16.85
CA VAL A 162 -8.08 2.67 15.73
C VAL A 162 -6.98 3.60 15.24
N GLY A 163 -6.56 3.43 13.99
CA GLY A 163 -5.50 4.24 13.38
C GLY A 163 -5.58 4.26 11.86
N PHE A 164 -5.93 5.42 11.28
CA PHE A 164 -6.02 5.58 9.83
C PHE A 164 -4.71 6.05 9.18
N GLY A 165 -3.60 6.04 9.91
CA GLY A 165 -2.31 6.49 9.41
C GLY A 165 -2.31 7.98 9.03
N SER A 166 -1.32 8.41 8.27
CA SER A 166 -1.13 9.82 7.87
C SER A 166 -1.97 10.21 6.65
N ILE A 167 -3.29 9.99 6.72
CA ILE A 167 -4.24 10.46 5.71
C ILE A 167 -4.53 11.96 5.89
N VAL A 168 -4.79 12.68 4.79
CA VAL A 168 -5.30 14.06 4.87
C VAL A 168 -6.81 13.99 5.09
N VAL A 169 -7.28 14.59 6.17
CA VAL A 169 -8.70 14.61 6.56
C VAL A 169 -9.20 16.04 6.51
N GLU A 170 -10.33 16.27 5.85
CA GLU A 170 -10.93 17.60 5.74
C GLU A 170 -11.30 18.17 7.11
N ASP A 171 -12.02 17.38 7.92
CA ASP A 171 -12.44 17.69 9.29
C ASP A 171 -11.95 16.60 10.29
N PRO A 172 -10.79 16.83 10.92
CA PRO A 172 -10.21 15.89 11.88
C PRO A 172 -11.01 15.80 13.19
N ALA A 173 -11.66 16.90 13.60
CA ALA A 173 -12.45 16.93 14.83
C ALA A 173 -13.71 16.07 14.69
N ALA A 174 -14.40 16.17 13.54
CA ALA A 174 -15.53 15.29 13.22
C ALA A 174 -15.12 13.82 13.13
N MET A 175 -13.92 13.52 12.60
CA MET A 175 -13.40 12.15 12.57
C MET A 175 -13.14 11.60 13.97
N ILE A 176 -12.45 12.35 14.84
CA ILE A 176 -12.20 11.94 16.22
C ILE A 176 -13.52 11.74 16.96
N LYS A 177 -14.47 12.68 16.83
CA LYS A 177 -15.80 12.55 17.42
C LYS A 177 -16.52 11.30 16.94
N THR A 178 -16.47 11.01 15.64
CA THR A 178 -17.06 9.80 15.04
C THR A 178 -16.47 8.53 15.63
N ILE A 179 -15.16 8.48 15.84
CA ILE A 179 -14.46 7.34 16.45
C ILE A 179 -14.86 7.20 17.92
N VAL A 180 -14.82 8.29 18.69
CA VAL A 180 -15.20 8.31 20.11
C VAL A 180 -16.64 7.83 20.28
N ASP A 181 -17.58 8.38 19.52
CA ASP A 181 -18.99 7.98 19.54
C ASP A 181 -19.15 6.49 19.17
N ALA A 182 -18.36 5.98 18.23
CA ALA A 182 -18.37 4.58 17.84
C ALA A 182 -17.84 3.65 18.94
N VAL A 183 -16.75 4.02 19.60
CA VAL A 183 -16.12 3.25 20.69
C VAL A 183 -17.06 3.14 21.88
N VAL A 184 -17.66 4.26 22.29
CA VAL A 184 -18.66 4.27 23.37
C VAL A 184 -19.86 3.39 23.01
N LYS A 185 -20.35 3.49 21.76
CA LYS A 185 -21.50 2.71 21.30
C LYS A 185 -21.22 1.21 21.16
N ALA A 186 -19.99 0.84 20.80
CA ALA A 186 -19.57 -0.56 20.71
C ALA A 186 -19.23 -1.17 22.08
N ASP A 187 -19.18 -0.36 23.13
CA ASP A 187 -18.81 -0.76 24.49
C ASP A 187 -17.42 -1.41 24.59
N VAL A 188 -16.46 -0.83 23.85
CA VAL A 188 -15.06 -1.27 23.80
C VAL A 188 -14.14 -0.20 24.38
N ARG A 189 -12.90 -0.58 24.68
CA ARG A 189 -11.81 0.35 24.94
C ARG A 189 -10.91 0.47 23.74
N CYS A 190 -10.38 1.67 23.50
CA CYS A 190 -9.72 1.99 22.24
C CYS A 190 -8.37 2.67 22.46
N PHE A 191 -7.33 2.11 21.84
CA PHE A 191 -6.13 2.86 21.51
C PHE A 191 -6.35 3.67 20.24
N LEU A 192 -6.29 5.00 20.34
CA LEU A 192 -6.49 5.91 19.22
C LEU A 192 -5.15 6.47 18.73
N ALA A 193 -4.64 5.97 17.62
CA ALA A 193 -3.43 6.48 16.99
C ALA A 193 -3.77 7.62 16.03
N LYS A 194 -3.54 8.87 16.45
CA LYS A 194 -3.88 10.09 15.69
C LYS A 194 -2.84 10.43 14.58
N GLY A 195 -2.31 9.44 13.85
CA GLY A 195 -1.23 9.67 12.87
C GLY A 195 -1.58 10.62 11.70
N TRP A 196 -2.84 10.99 11.51
CA TRP A 196 -3.28 12.03 10.57
C TRP A 196 -3.15 13.45 11.12
N SER A 197 -3.12 13.63 12.45
CA SER A 197 -3.09 14.95 13.07
C SER A 197 -1.77 15.69 12.87
N ASP A 198 -0.69 14.96 12.58
CA ASP A 198 0.65 15.54 12.38
C ASP A 198 0.83 16.21 11.02
N ARG A 199 -0.12 16.00 10.09
CA ARG A 199 -0.17 16.66 8.77
C ARG A 199 -1.20 17.79 8.69
N LEU A 200 -1.80 18.15 9.82
CA LEU A 200 -2.82 19.18 9.85
C LEU A 200 -2.22 20.58 9.89
N ASP A 201 -2.93 21.51 9.25
CA ASP A 201 -2.76 22.93 9.54
C ASP A 201 -2.88 23.17 11.06
N PRO A 202 -2.06 24.06 11.64
CA PRO A 202 -2.06 24.32 13.09
C PRO A 202 -3.45 24.64 13.67
N GLU A 203 -4.30 25.32 12.90
CA GLU A 203 -5.67 25.67 13.31
C GLU A 203 -6.60 24.45 13.38
N LYS A 204 -6.47 23.52 12.42
CA LYS A 204 -7.24 22.25 12.44
C LYS A 204 -6.77 21.33 13.55
N LYS A 205 -5.48 21.38 13.90
CA LYS A 205 -4.92 20.64 15.05
C LYS A 205 -5.52 21.12 16.36
N LYS A 206 -5.56 22.44 16.59
CA LYS A 206 -6.22 23.02 17.77
C LYS A 206 -7.69 22.59 17.88
N LEU A 207 -8.43 22.58 16.78
CA LEU A 207 -9.84 22.16 16.78
C LEU A 207 -9.98 20.68 17.13
N ALA A 208 -9.10 19.81 16.60
CA ALA A 208 -9.08 18.39 16.92
C ALA A 208 -8.81 18.11 18.41
N ASP A 209 -8.00 18.96 19.05
CA ASP A 209 -7.67 18.87 20.47
C ASP A 209 -8.81 19.34 21.40
N THR A 210 -9.82 20.04 20.87
CA THR A 210 -11.02 20.41 21.66
C THR A 210 -11.98 19.23 21.90
N VAL A 211 -11.82 18.12 21.18
CA VAL A 211 -12.70 16.96 21.31
C VAL A 211 -12.44 16.24 22.62
N ILE A 212 -13.46 16.13 23.47
CA ILE A 212 -13.38 15.44 24.76
C ILE A 212 -13.17 13.94 24.52
N ILE A 213 -12.06 13.42 25.04
CA ILE A 213 -11.71 11.99 24.97
C ILE A 213 -12.19 11.31 26.26
N PRO A 214 -13.10 10.33 26.18
CA PRO A 214 -13.60 9.62 27.37
C PRO A 214 -12.55 8.65 27.92
N PRO A 215 -12.69 8.18 29.17
CA PRO A 215 -11.76 7.20 29.76
C PRO A 215 -11.67 5.85 29.03
N SER A 216 -12.61 5.54 28.12
CA SER A 216 -12.57 4.35 27.27
C SER A 216 -11.63 4.51 26.07
N VAL A 217 -11.08 5.70 25.82
CA VAL A 217 -10.17 5.97 24.70
C VAL A 217 -8.83 6.48 25.25
N HIS A 218 -7.74 5.84 24.85
CA HIS A 218 -6.39 6.27 25.15
C HIS A 218 -5.66 6.64 23.86
N THR A 219 -5.25 7.90 23.75
CA THR A 219 -4.55 8.39 22.55
C THR A 219 -3.09 8.02 22.60
N ILE A 220 -2.56 7.43 21.53
CA ILE A 220 -1.18 6.97 21.45
C ILE A 220 -0.45 7.60 20.26
N GLY A 221 0.87 7.74 20.41
CA GLY A 221 1.78 8.03 19.31
C GLY A 221 2.15 6.76 18.53
N SER A 222 3.37 6.75 17.97
CA SER A 222 3.91 5.55 17.34
C SER A 222 4.22 4.50 18.40
N VAL A 223 3.65 3.30 18.26
CA VAL A 223 3.91 2.13 19.10
C VAL A 223 4.15 0.95 18.15
N PRO A 224 5.18 0.11 18.37
CA PRO A 224 5.41 -1.09 17.57
C PRO A 224 4.16 -1.95 17.49
N HIS A 225 3.66 -2.18 16.27
CA HIS A 225 2.42 -2.93 16.07
C HIS A 225 2.61 -4.42 16.37
N ASP A 226 3.82 -4.96 16.18
CA ASP A 226 4.16 -6.32 16.54
C ASP A 226 4.09 -6.56 18.06
N TRP A 227 4.29 -5.52 18.89
CA TRP A 227 3.99 -5.56 20.33
C TRP A 227 2.50 -5.31 20.61
N LEU A 228 1.97 -4.18 20.15
CA LEU A 228 0.63 -3.72 20.53
C LEU A 228 -0.48 -4.66 20.07
N PHE A 229 -0.39 -5.20 18.84
CA PHE A 229 -1.48 -6.00 18.27
C PHE A 229 -1.61 -7.38 18.92
N GLN A 230 -0.59 -7.83 19.67
CA GLN A 230 -0.69 -9.04 20.47
C GLN A 230 -1.52 -8.84 21.75
N GLN A 231 -1.76 -7.58 22.14
CA GLN A 231 -2.43 -7.20 23.40
C GLN A 231 -3.89 -6.78 23.21
N ILE A 232 -4.41 -6.77 21.97
CA ILE A 232 -5.74 -6.25 21.63
C ILE A 232 -6.61 -7.33 20.97
N ASP A 233 -7.92 -7.09 20.92
CA ASP A 233 -8.91 -8.02 20.35
C ASP A 233 -9.21 -7.75 18.86
N ALA A 234 -9.10 -6.50 18.39
CA ALA A 234 -9.35 -6.13 17.00
C ALA A 234 -8.65 -4.81 16.61
N ALA A 235 -8.36 -4.63 15.32
CA ALA A 235 -7.78 -3.40 14.80
C ALA A 235 -8.70 -2.78 13.73
N ALA A 236 -8.85 -1.45 13.77
CA ALA A 236 -9.49 -0.66 12.73
C ALA A 236 -8.48 0.30 12.11
N HIS A 237 -8.27 0.21 10.80
CA HIS A 237 -7.26 1.00 10.12
C HIS A 237 -7.61 1.32 8.66
N HIS A 238 -6.72 2.06 8.00
CA HIS A 238 -6.91 2.51 6.62
C HIS A 238 -6.73 1.39 5.59
N GLY A 239 -5.97 0.34 5.91
CA GLY A 239 -5.80 -0.82 5.02
C GLY A 239 -4.53 -0.81 4.20
N GLY A 240 -3.52 -0.01 4.58
CA GLY A 240 -2.20 -0.14 3.97
C GLY A 240 -1.65 -1.56 4.14
N ALA A 241 -0.89 -2.02 3.15
CA ALA A 241 -0.36 -3.39 3.09
C ALA A 241 0.34 -3.84 4.39
N GLY A 242 1.21 -2.98 4.94
CA GLY A 242 1.98 -3.28 6.15
C GLY A 242 1.11 -3.39 7.41
N THR A 243 0.20 -2.44 7.65
CA THR A 243 -0.70 -2.49 8.82
C THR A 243 -1.66 -3.67 8.73
N THR A 244 -2.15 -3.98 7.53
CA THR A 244 -2.96 -5.18 7.28
C THR A 244 -2.17 -6.45 7.55
N GLY A 245 -0.91 -6.52 7.11
CA GLY A 245 -0.02 -7.63 7.43
C GLY A 245 0.21 -7.79 8.94
N ALA A 246 0.41 -6.68 9.66
CA ALA A 246 0.62 -6.71 11.11
C ALA A 246 -0.61 -7.20 11.89
N SER A 247 -1.81 -6.72 11.56
CA SER A 247 -3.06 -7.17 12.23
C SER A 247 -3.39 -8.63 11.91
N LEU A 248 -3.21 -9.05 10.66
CA LEU A 248 -3.38 -10.45 10.29
C LEU A 248 -2.33 -11.36 10.93
N ARG A 249 -1.05 -10.94 11.01
CA ARG A 249 0.02 -11.68 11.72
C ARG A 249 -0.30 -11.86 13.20
N ALA A 250 -0.88 -10.85 13.85
CA ALA A 250 -1.33 -10.95 15.23
C ALA A 250 -2.53 -11.90 15.40
N GLY A 251 -3.23 -12.22 14.31
CA GLY A 251 -4.39 -13.13 14.32
C GLY A 251 -5.66 -12.48 14.85
N ILE A 252 -5.77 -11.15 14.74
CA ILE A 252 -6.92 -10.38 15.20
C ILE A 252 -7.82 -9.95 14.03
N PRO A 253 -9.15 -9.89 14.23
CA PRO A 253 -10.06 -9.33 13.24
C PRO A 253 -9.70 -7.90 12.85
N THR A 254 -9.82 -7.61 11.55
CA THR A 254 -9.32 -6.36 10.95
C THR A 254 -10.42 -5.58 10.24
N VAL A 255 -10.79 -4.42 10.79
CA VAL A 255 -11.74 -3.48 10.22
C VAL A 255 -11.00 -2.48 9.33
N ILE A 256 -11.37 -2.39 8.04
CA ILE A 256 -10.68 -1.53 7.09
C ILE A 256 -11.63 -0.47 6.54
N LYS A 257 -11.28 0.81 6.72
CA LYS A 257 -11.85 1.93 5.97
C LYS A 257 -10.82 2.41 4.95
N PRO A 258 -10.92 2.02 3.68
CA PRO A 258 -9.98 2.47 2.66
C PRO A 258 -10.23 3.93 2.27
N PHE A 259 -9.17 4.66 1.95
CA PHE A 259 -9.22 6.04 1.47
C PHE A 259 -8.70 6.15 0.03
N PHE A 260 -7.61 5.45 -0.31
CA PHE A 260 -7.01 5.49 -1.66
C PHE A 260 -6.23 4.21 -2.00
N GLY A 261 -6.05 3.95 -3.30
CA GLY A 261 -5.15 2.93 -3.84
C GLY A 261 -5.36 1.51 -3.30
N ASP A 262 -4.26 0.87 -2.91
CA ASP A 262 -4.17 -0.52 -2.44
C ASP A 262 -5.05 -0.83 -1.22
N GLN A 263 -5.43 0.20 -0.47
CA GLN A 263 -6.31 0.05 0.69
C GLN A 263 -7.64 -0.60 0.33
N TYR A 264 -8.22 -0.28 -0.84
CA TYR A 264 -9.47 -0.89 -1.30
C TYR A 264 -9.28 -2.38 -1.61
N PHE A 265 -8.12 -2.74 -2.16
CA PHE A 265 -7.76 -4.13 -2.42
C PHE A 265 -7.71 -4.91 -1.09
N PHE A 266 -6.94 -4.45 -0.11
CA PHE A 266 -6.82 -5.13 1.18
C PHE A 266 -8.14 -5.17 1.97
N ALA A 267 -8.97 -4.12 1.89
CA ALA A 267 -10.31 -4.12 2.47
C ALA A 267 -11.18 -5.26 1.90
N SER A 268 -11.15 -5.44 0.58
CA SER A 268 -11.84 -6.54 -0.10
C SER A 268 -11.24 -7.91 0.29
N ARG A 269 -9.91 -8.01 0.40
CA ARG A 269 -9.24 -9.27 0.79
C ARG A 269 -9.61 -9.74 2.18
N VAL A 270 -9.62 -8.86 3.20
CA VAL A 270 -9.97 -9.28 4.57
C VAL A 270 -11.43 -9.70 4.67
N GLU A 271 -12.32 -9.06 3.90
CA GLU A 271 -13.74 -9.42 3.82
C GLU A 271 -13.93 -10.79 3.13
N ASP A 272 -13.25 -11.02 1.99
CA ASP A 272 -13.26 -12.31 1.27
C ASP A 272 -12.79 -13.48 2.13
N LEU A 273 -11.72 -13.26 2.89
CA LEU A 273 -11.16 -14.27 3.80
C LEU A 273 -12.09 -14.47 5.02
N GLY A 274 -12.96 -13.50 5.31
CA GLY A 274 -13.84 -13.48 6.48
C GLY A 274 -13.08 -13.28 7.79
N VAL A 275 -12.00 -12.49 7.75
CA VAL A 275 -11.16 -12.12 8.90
C VAL A 275 -11.27 -10.63 9.22
N GLY A 276 -12.17 -9.92 8.54
CA GLY A 276 -12.29 -8.49 8.67
C GLY A 276 -13.54 -7.94 8.02
N ILE A 277 -13.69 -6.63 8.12
CA ILE A 277 -14.86 -5.89 7.63
C ILE A 277 -14.40 -4.72 6.78
N HIS A 278 -14.94 -4.61 5.58
CA HIS A 278 -14.76 -3.44 4.72
C HIS A 278 -15.82 -2.37 5.05
N VAL A 279 -15.39 -1.30 5.72
CA VAL A 279 -16.25 -0.15 6.05
C VAL A 279 -16.35 0.79 4.85
N LYS A 280 -17.46 0.72 4.11
CA LYS A 280 -17.72 1.59 2.95
C LYS A 280 -17.95 3.06 3.32
N LYS A 281 -18.78 3.29 4.34
CA LYS A 281 -19.13 4.63 4.83
C LYS A 281 -18.72 4.75 6.29
N LEU A 282 -17.91 5.77 6.60
CA LEU A 282 -17.45 6.02 7.96
C LEU A 282 -18.45 6.94 8.68
N ASN A 283 -19.14 6.40 9.68
CA ASN A 283 -19.92 7.14 10.66
C ASN A 283 -19.95 6.34 11.98
N SER A 284 -20.46 6.95 13.05
CA SER A 284 -20.40 6.34 14.37
C SER A 284 -21.15 5.01 14.44
N ALA A 285 -22.28 4.89 13.74
CA ALA A 285 -23.07 3.67 13.71
C ALA A 285 -22.40 2.54 12.89
N SER A 286 -21.82 2.86 11.73
CA SER A 286 -21.14 1.85 10.91
C SER A 286 -19.86 1.35 11.57
N LEU A 287 -19.05 2.25 12.14
CA LEU A 287 -17.84 1.88 12.84
C LEU A 287 -18.15 1.12 14.14
N ALA A 288 -19.14 1.56 14.93
CA ALA A 288 -19.53 0.83 16.15
C ALA A 288 -19.95 -0.61 15.86
N ARG A 289 -20.79 -0.82 14.83
CA ARG A 289 -21.17 -2.17 14.41
C ARG A 289 -19.96 -2.99 13.97
N ALA A 290 -19.06 -2.40 13.19
CA ALA A 290 -17.86 -3.10 12.73
C ALA A 290 -16.94 -3.50 13.89
N LEU A 291 -16.69 -2.60 14.85
CA LEU A 291 -15.90 -2.90 16.06
C LEU A 291 -16.54 -3.98 16.92
N TRP A 292 -17.86 -3.90 17.13
CA TRP A 292 -18.59 -4.90 17.89
C TRP A 292 -18.54 -6.27 17.20
N THR A 293 -18.85 -6.34 15.90
CA THR A 293 -18.77 -7.60 15.14
C THR A 293 -17.35 -8.17 15.16
N ALA A 294 -16.33 -7.35 14.93
CA ALA A 294 -14.92 -7.79 14.92
C ALA A 294 -14.47 -8.37 16.27
N THR A 295 -15.11 -7.98 17.38
CA THR A 295 -14.75 -8.47 18.72
C THR A 295 -15.66 -9.58 19.25
N HIS A 296 -16.78 -9.88 18.57
CA HIS A 296 -17.80 -10.83 19.04
C HIS A 296 -18.16 -11.94 18.03
N ASP A 297 -17.76 -11.83 16.76
CA ASP A 297 -18.00 -12.88 15.77
C ASP A 297 -16.98 -14.02 15.92
N ASP A 298 -17.41 -15.13 16.54
CA ASP A 298 -16.58 -16.31 16.76
C ASP A 298 -15.98 -16.90 15.48
N ARG A 299 -16.69 -16.80 14.34
CA ARG A 299 -16.19 -17.32 13.06
C ARG A 299 -15.06 -16.44 12.55
N MET A 300 -15.22 -15.12 12.64
CA MET A 300 -14.19 -14.16 12.26
C MET A 300 -12.95 -14.30 13.14
N LEU A 301 -13.13 -14.42 14.46
CA LEU A 301 -12.05 -14.62 15.44
C LEU A 301 -11.26 -15.90 15.14
N LYS A 302 -11.94 -17.03 14.92
CA LYS A 302 -11.28 -18.31 14.60
C LYS A 302 -10.50 -18.24 13.29
N LYS A 303 -11.08 -17.62 12.26
CA LYS A 303 -10.41 -17.46 10.96
C LYS A 303 -9.20 -16.52 11.05
N ALA A 304 -9.32 -15.41 11.78
CA ALA A 304 -8.22 -14.47 11.97
C ALA A 304 -7.04 -15.16 12.67
N ARG A 305 -7.30 -15.93 13.75
CA ARG A 305 -6.28 -16.72 14.44
C ARG A 305 -5.60 -17.72 13.51
N ALA A 306 -6.37 -18.48 12.73
CA ALA A 306 -5.84 -19.47 11.80
C ALA A 306 -4.99 -18.85 10.68
N ILE A 307 -5.37 -17.67 10.18
CA ILE A 307 -4.52 -16.93 9.22
C ILE A 307 -3.26 -16.40 9.91
N GLY A 308 -3.37 -15.87 11.12
CA GLY A 308 -2.20 -15.41 11.88
C GLY A 308 -1.19 -16.51 12.17
N GLU A 309 -1.65 -17.73 12.49
CA GLU A 309 -0.80 -18.91 12.64
C GLU A 309 -0.01 -19.19 11.35
N LYS A 310 -0.70 -19.27 10.20
CA LYS A 310 -0.04 -19.48 8.90
C LYS A 310 0.98 -18.38 8.57
N ILE A 311 0.62 -17.12 8.80
CA ILE A 311 1.54 -15.99 8.53
C ILE A 311 2.78 -16.06 9.43
N ARG A 312 2.66 -16.51 10.68
CA ARG A 312 3.81 -16.67 11.59
C ARG A 312 4.69 -17.88 11.24
N GLU A 313 4.16 -18.87 10.52
CA GLU A 313 4.92 -19.99 9.98
C GLU A 313 5.66 -19.64 8.68
N GLU A 314 5.29 -18.55 8.01
CA GLU A 314 5.94 -18.06 6.79
C GLU A 314 7.31 -17.40 7.10
N ASP A 315 8.32 -17.72 6.29
CA ASP A 315 9.63 -17.04 6.28
C ASP A 315 9.75 -16.18 5.03
N GLY A 316 9.07 -15.03 5.03
CA GLY A 316 8.98 -14.16 3.86
C GLY A 316 10.33 -13.57 3.41
N VAL A 317 11.19 -13.23 4.37
CA VAL A 317 12.53 -12.71 4.08
C VAL A 317 13.42 -13.82 3.52
N GLY A 318 13.42 -15.01 4.13
CA GLY A 318 14.18 -16.14 3.63
C GLY A 318 13.75 -16.57 2.23
N GLU A 319 12.44 -16.55 1.93
CA GLU A 319 11.93 -16.85 0.58
C GLU A 319 12.31 -15.77 -0.45
N ALA A 320 12.33 -14.50 -0.05
CA ALA A 320 12.83 -13.41 -0.89
C ALA A 320 14.32 -13.59 -1.21
N VAL A 321 15.15 -13.91 -0.21
CA VAL A 321 16.58 -14.17 -0.40
C VAL A 321 16.82 -15.35 -1.35
N LYS A 322 16.10 -16.46 -1.17
CA LYS A 322 16.15 -17.61 -2.10
C LYS A 322 15.76 -17.20 -3.52
N THR A 323 14.68 -16.43 -3.66
CA THR A 323 14.20 -15.90 -4.95
C THR A 323 15.27 -15.06 -5.64
N ILE A 324 15.91 -14.15 -4.91
CA ILE A 324 16.99 -13.31 -5.43
C ILE A 324 18.11 -14.17 -6.02
N TYR A 325 18.61 -15.17 -5.28
CA TYR A 325 19.70 -16.03 -5.77
C TYR A 325 19.28 -16.87 -6.97
N ARG A 326 18.05 -17.39 -6.95
CA ARG A 326 17.51 -18.24 -8.02
C ARG A 326 17.34 -17.47 -9.33
N ASP A 327 16.77 -16.27 -9.28
CA ASP A 327 16.41 -15.49 -10.46
C ASP A 327 17.55 -14.54 -10.90
N MET A 328 18.66 -14.52 -10.15
CA MET A 328 19.84 -13.70 -10.39
C MET A 328 20.37 -13.79 -11.82
N GLU A 329 20.56 -15.00 -12.34
CA GLU A 329 21.14 -15.19 -13.67
C GLU A 329 20.16 -14.76 -14.78
N TYR A 330 18.85 -14.97 -14.57
CA TYR A 330 17.84 -14.46 -15.46
C TYR A 330 17.81 -12.92 -15.45
N ALA A 331 17.79 -12.29 -14.28
CA ALA A 331 17.85 -10.84 -14.14
C ALA A 331 19.09 -10.25 -14.84
N LYS A 332 20.27 -10.86 -14.68
CA LYS A 332 21.50 -10.47 -15.38
C LYS A 332 21.41 -10.63 -16.89
N SER A 333 20.72 -11.66 -17.38
CA SER A 333 20.57 -11.88 -18.83
C SER A 333 19.82 -10.74 -19.52
N LEU A 334 18.82 -10.16 -18.84
CA LEU A 334 18.05 -9.01 -19.32
C LEU A 334 18.92 -7.75 -19.46
N VAL A 335 19.89 -7.57 -18.56
CA VAL A 335 20.85 -6.45 -18.59
C VAL A 335 21.90 -6.66 -19.69
N LYS A 336 22.45 -7.88 -19.83
CA LYS A 336 23.44 -8.21 -20.86
C LYS A 336 22.89 -8.00 -22.28
N TRP A 337 21.63 -8.36 -22.52
CA TRP A 337 20.97 -8.09 -23.79
C TRP A 337 20.92 -6.60 -24.13
N ARG A 338 20.71 -5.72 -23.13
CA ARG A 338 20.69 -4.26 -23.32
C ARG A 338 22.06 -3.64 -23.60
N ASN A 339 23.16 -4.32 -23.29
CA ASN A 339 24.52 -3.84 -23.55
C ASN A 339 25.09 -4.33 -24.91
N ARG A 340 24.29 -5.00 -25.75
CA ARG A 340 24.73 -5.34 -27.10
C ARG A 340 24.77 -4.08 -27.98
N PRO A 341 25.67 -4.02 -28.98
CA PRO A 341 25.68 -2.91 -29.94
C PRO A 341 24.30 -2.74 -30.58
N ILE A 342 23.79 -1.51 -30.59
CA ILE A 342 22.55 -1.15 -31.28
C ILE A 342 22.78 -1.37 -32.78
N THR A 343 21.91 -2.14 -33.42
CA THR A 343 21.99 -2.44 -34.85
C THR A 343 21.17 -1.45 -35.68
N GLU A 344 21.39 -1.38 -36.99
CA GLU A 344 20.59 -0.51 -37.88
C GLU A 344 19.09 -0.84 -37.82
N GLU A 345 18.70 -2.11 -37.61
CA GLU A 345 17.29 -2.51 -37.42
C GLU A 345 16.67 -1.86 -36.16
N ASP A 346 17.43 -1.73 -35.07
CA ASP A 346 16.94 -1.13 -33.82
C ASP A 346 16.69 0.39 -33.98
N LEU A 347 17.43 1.06 -34.88
CA LEU A 347 17.30 2.49 -35.17
C LEU A 347 16.12 2.80 -36.11
N VAL A 348 15.75 1.86 -36.98
CA VAL A 348 14.57 1.98 -37.83
C VAL A 348 13.27 1.87 -37.00
N ASP A 349 13.23 0.94 -36.03
CA ASP A 349 12.11 0.82 -35.06
C ASP A 349 12.02 2.05 -34.12
N ASP A 350 13.10 2.85 -33.97
CA ASP A 350 13.08 4.14 -33.26
C ASP A 350 12.48 5.27 -34.12
N ALA A 351 12.79 5.32 -35.42
CA ALA A 351 12.32 6.38 -36.33
C ALA A 351 10.82 6.27 -36.67
N GLU A 352 10.34 5.04 -36.93
CA GLU A 352 8.91 4.78 -37.19
C GLU A 352 8.04 5.02 -35.93
N GLU A 353 8.58 4.79 -34.72
CA GLU A 353 7.88 5.04 -33.45
C GLU A 353 7.85 6.54 -33.11
N GLU A 354 8.94 7.30 -33.34
CA GLU A 354 8.90 8.76 -33.19
C GLU A 354 7.83 9.35 -34.13
N GLU A 355 7.71 8.85 -35.37
CA GLU A 355 6.69 9.29 -36.37
C GLU A 355 5.23 9.02 -35.93
N TRP A 356 4.94 7.89 -35.27
CA TRP A 356 3.58 7.60 -34.73
C TRP A 356 3.25 8.36 -33.43
N THR A 357 4.26 8.86 -32.70
CA THR A 357 4.05 9.64 -31.46
C THR A 357 3.91 11.14 -31.70
N PHE A 358 4.24 11.63 -32.90
CA PHE A 358 3.91 12.96 -33.40
C PHE A 358 2.54 12.95 -34.10
N VAL A 359 1.46 12.73 -33.35
CA VAL A 359 0.20 13.41 -33.73
C VAL A 359 0.26 14.74 -33.02
N ASP A 360 0.59 15.79 -33.77
CA ASP A 360 0.56 17.17 -33.32
C ASP A 360 -0.80 17.49 -32.68
N ASP A 361 -0.78 17.62 -31.35
CA ASP A 361 -1.90 18.08 -30.53
C ASP A 361 -2.02 19.59 -30.67
N ASP A 362 -2.61 20.05 -31.78
CA ASP A 362 -3.06 21.45 -31.90
C ASP A 362 -4.32 21.66 -32.76
N SER A 363 -5.10 20.62 -33.09
CA SER A 363 -6.35 20.83 -33.85
C SER A 363 -7.47 19.81 -33.63
N ASP A 364 -7.98 19.65 -32.40
CA ASP A 364 -9.38 19.21 -32.26
C ASP A 364 -10.09 19.75 -30.98
N PRO A 365 -10.93 20.79 -31.10
CA PRO A 365 -11.74 21.31 -30.00
C PRO A 365 -12.87 20.37 -29.52
N GLU A 366 -13.22 19.33 -30.28
CA GLU A 366 -14.38 18.46 -29.97
C GLU A 366 -14.07 17.36 -28.94
N LEU A 367 -12.81 16.91 -28.85
CA LEU A 367 -12.34 15.94 -27.83
C LEU A 367 -12.38 16.47 -26.39
N ARG A 368 -12.49 17.78 -26.19
CA ARG A 368 -12.67 18.40 -24.86
C ARG A 368 -14.08 18.23 -24.27
N ARG A 369 -15.07 17.77 -25.04
CA ARG A 369 -16.48 17.75 -24.57
C ARG A 369 -16.99 16.44 -24.01
N GLN A 370 -16.19 15.37 -23.98
CA GLN A 370 -16.54 14.13 -23.28
C GLN A 370 -15.34 13.58 -22.51
N ALA A 371 -14.92 14.30 -21.48
CA ALA A 371 -14.00 13.73 -20.50
C ALA A 371 -14.77 12.74 -19.62
N ASP A 372 -14.36 11.48 -19.65
CA ASP A 372 -14.84 10.44 -18.74
C ASP A 372 -14.60 10.91 -17.28
N PRO A 373 -15.62 10.87 -16.40
CA PRO A 373 -15.48 11.21 -14.99
C PRO A 373 -14.27 10.55 -14.30
N GLU A 374 -13.90 9.32 -14.71
CA GLU A 374 -12.74 8.59 -14.17
C GLU A 374 -11.40 9.22 -14.61
N VAL A 375 -11.32 9.71 -15.85
CA VAL A 375 -10.14 10.42 -16.37
C VAL A 375 -9.97 11.77 -15.66
N MET A 376 -11.07 12.47 -15.38
CA MET A 376 -11.02 13.73 -14.61
C MET A 376 -10.60 13.51 -13.16
N GLN A 377 -11.08 12.45 -12.52
CA GLN A 377 -10.71 12.12 -11.14
C GLN A 377 -9.22 11.74 -11.03
N MET A 378 -8.71 10.98 -11.99
CA MET A 378 -7.30 10.62 -12.06
C MET A 378 -6.40 11.82 -12.35
N GLN A 379 -6.80 12.72 -13.26
CA GLN A 379 -6.08 13.97 -13.51
C GLN A 379 -6.06 14.89 -12.29
N ALA A 380 -7.14 14.93 -11.50
CA ALA A 380 -7.18 15.66 -10.23
C ALA A 380 -6.20 15.05 -9.20
N GLN A 381 -6.15 13.73 -9.09
CA GLN A 381 -5.20 13.02 -8.22
C GLN A 381 -3.73 13.25 -8.63
N LEU A 382 -3.43 13.22 -9.93
CA LEU A 382 -2.08 13.51 -10.45
C LEU A 382 -1.67 14.98 -10.23
N LYS A 383 -2.62 15.91 -10.29
CA LYS A 383 -2.37 17.33 -9.95
C LYS A 383 -2.06 17.51 -8.47
N GLN A 384 -2.77 16.80 -7.59
CA GLN A 384 -2.54 16.84 -6.15
C GLN A 384 -1.14 16.30 -5.80
N LEU A 385 -0.74 15.17 -6.39
CA LEU A 385 0.61 14.61 -6.25
C LEU A 385 1.72 15.53 -6.78
N ARG A 386 1.44 16.32 -7.83
CA ARG A 386 2.38 17.34 -8.34
C ARG A 386 2.55 18.52 -7.37
N GLN A 387 1.45 19.02 -6.80
CA GLN A 387 1.51 20.09 -5.80
C GLN A 387 2.28 19.66 -4.55
N GLU A 388 2.05 18.44 -4.06
CA GLU A 388 2.80 17.86 -2.93
C GLU A 388 4.32 17.76 -3.20
N ARG A 389 4.71 17.56 -4.46
CA ARG A 389 6.11 17.48 -4.89
C ARG A 389 6.77 18.86 -4.99
N GLU A 390 6.03 19.86 -5.46
CA GLU A 390 6.50 21.25 -5.54
C GLU A 390 6.66 21.89 -4.16
N GLU A 391 5.77 21.59 -3.21
CA GLU A 391 5.86 22.06 -1.83
C GLU A 391 7.05 21.46 -1.09
N LYS A 392 7.36 20.17 -1.32
CA LYS A 392 8.58 19.53 -0.76
C LYS A 392 9.87 20.14 -1.31
N THR A 393 9.88 20.57 -2.56
CA THR A 393 11.07 21.17 -3.20
C THR A 393 11.32 22.61 -2.75
N LYS A 394 10.30 23.29 -2.21
CA LYS A 394 10.42 24.65 -1.64
C LYS A 394 10.72 24.65 -0.14
N SER A 395 10.65 23.50 0.53
CA SER A 395 10.83 23.35 1.98
C SER A 395 12.17 22.68 2.36
N SER A 396 13.01 22.30 1.39
CA SER A 396 14.44 21.95 1.59
C SER A 396 15.31 23.07 1.06
#